data_AF-A0A7I7SC63-F1
#
_entry.id   AF-A0A7I7SC63-F1
#
_cell.length_a   1.000
_cell.length_b   1.000
_cell.length_c   1.000
_cell.angle_alpha   90.00
_cell.angle_beta   90.00
_cell.angle_gamma   90.00
#
_symmetry.space_group_name_H-M   'P 1'
#
loop_
_entity.id
_entity.type
_entity.pdbx_description
1 polymer ?
#
loop_
_entity_poly.entity_id
_entity_poly.type
_entity_poly.pdbx_seq_one_letter_code
_entity_poly.pdbx_strand_id
1 'polypeptide(L)'
;MSQGFWDSIAAVLAAAGKARTADELITAVSRGPDQSAGSGEAFFAGSGGDDQLVEALDDSGHWHIDWIEGDYWWKATAKSDGSVVEYIEGDLYRRDVA
;
A
#
# COMPACT_ATOMS: atom_id res chain seq x y z
N MET A 1 4.61 19.41 -5.58
CA MET A 1 4.48 18.22 -6.44
C MET A 1 3.81 18.61 -7.74
N SER A 2 4.15 17.98 -8.88
CA SER A 2 3.57 18.29 -10.20
C SER A 2 2.29 17.49 -10.46
N GLN A 3 1.50 17.88 -11.48
CA GLN A 3 0.33 17.11 -11.90
C GLN A 3 0.68 15.66 -12.27
N GLY A 4 1.77 15.45 -13.02
CA GLY A 4 2.20 14.10 -13.43
C GLY A 4 2.62 13.20 -12.26
N PHE A 5 3.05 13.79 -11.14
CA PHE A 5 3.27 13.02 -9.90
C PHE A 5 1.94 12.49 -9.36
N TRP A 6 0.93 13.35 -9.21
CA TRP A 6 -0.37 12.96 -8.69
C TRP A 6 -1.13 12.00 -9.61
N ASP A 7 -0.99 12.14 -10.93
CA ASP A 7 -1.54 11.18 -11.89
C ASP A 7 -0.92 9.78 -11.70
N SER A 8 0.37 9.73 -11.34
CA SER A 8 1.07 8.47 -11.05
C SER A 8 0.61 7.87 -9.72
N ILE A 9 0.34 8.69 -8.70
CA ILE A 9 -0.26 8.23 -7.43
C ILE A 9 -1.66 7.65 -7.66
N ALA A 10 -2.51 8.32 -8.44
CA ALA A 10 -3.84 7.81 -8.79
C ALA A 10 -3.77 6.46 -9.51
N ALA A 11 -2.81 6.28 -10.41
CA ALA A 11 -2.59 5.00 -11.10
C ALA A 11 -2.14 3.88 -10.13
N VAL A 12 -1.29 4.20 -9.15
CA VAL A 12 -0.89 3.26 -8.09
C VAL A 12 -2.10 2.85 -7.26
N LEU A 13 -2.91 3.79 -6.78
CA LEU A 13 -4.11 3.51 -5.98
C LEU A 13 -5.11 2.64 -6.76
N ALA A 14 -5.34 2.95 -8.04
CA ALA A 14 -6.23 2.16 -8.90
C ALA A 14 -5.72 0.73 -9.15
N ALA A 15 -4.41 0.50 -9.14
CA ALA A 15 -3.81 -0.83 -9.26
C ALA A 15 -3.84 -1.58 -7.91
N ALA A 16 -3.49 -0.89 -6.82
CA ALA A 16 -3.51 -1.44 -5.47
C ALA A 16 -4.93 -1.90 -5.06
N GLY A 17 -5.97 -1.14 -5.38
CA GLY A 17 -7.37 -1.52 -5.13
C GLY A 17 -7.84 -2.78 -5.88
N LYS A 18 -7.04 -3.29 -6.83
CA LYS A 18 -7.30 -4.56 -7.54
C LYS A 18 -6.44 -5.72 -7.03
N ALA A 19 -5.41 -5.45 -6.24
CA ALA A 19 -4.49 -6.45 -5.73
C ALA A 19 -5.20 -7.37 -4.72
N ARG A 20 -4.92 -8.66 -4.82
CA ARG A 20 -5.52 -9.71 -3.98
C ARG A 20 -4.51 -10.44 -3.12
N THR A 21 -3.22 -10.22 -3.36
CA THR A 21 -2.10 -10.84 -2.66
C THR A 21 -1.03 -9.79 -2.33
N ALA A 22 -0.12 -10.12 -1.41
CA ALA A 22 1.01 -9.26 -1.06
C ALA A 22 1.89 -8.93 -2.28
N ASP A 23 2.19 -9.91 -3.15
CA ASP A 23 3.04 -9.70 -4.33
C ASP A 23 2.40 -8.76 -5.35
N GLU A 24 1.09 -8.89 -5.56
CA GLU A 24 0.36 -8.00 -6.46
C GLU A 24 0.34 -6.57 -5.91
N LEU A 25 0.16 -6.41 -4.60
CA LEU A 25 0.16 -5.10 -3.95
C LEU A 25 1.54 -4.44 -4.02
N ILE A 26 2.61 -5.16 -3.67
CA ILE A 26 4.00 -4.68 -3.78
C ILE A 26 4.33 -4.33 -5.23
N THR A 27 3.91 -5.15 -6.19
CA THR A 27 4.11 -4.87 -7.62
C THR A 27 3.35 -3.62 -8.08
N ALA A 28 2.14 -3.38 -7.55
CA ALA A 28 1.37 -2.18 -7.87
C ALA A 28 2.02 -0.91 -7.30
N VAL A 29 2.47 -0.95 -6.05
CA VAL A 29 3.08 0.19 -5.36
C VAL A 29 4.48 0.51 -5.87
N SER A 30 5.30 -0.50 -6.20
CA SER A 30 6.66 -0.33 -6.72
C SER A 30 6.74 0.37 -8.09
N ARG A 31 5.61 0.50 -8.80
CA ARG A 31 5.49 1.27 -10.05
C ARG A 31 5.27 2.77 -9.81
N GLY A 32 5.06 3.16 -8.57
CA GLY A 32 4.87 4.55 -8.16
C GLY A 32 6.17 5.36 -8.22
N PRO A 33 6.06 6.69 -8.12
CA PRO A 33 7.22 7.58 -8.03
C PRO A 33 8.01 7.38 -6.72
N ASP A 34 9.21 7.95 -6.66
CA ASP A 34 10.03 8.14 -5.45
C ASP A 34 10.35 6.87 -4.64
N GLN A 35 10.47 5.71 -5.31
CA GLN A 35 10.79 4.43 -4.65
C GLN A 35 12.10 4.45 -3.84
N SER A 36 13.05 5.33 -4.18
CA SER A 36 14.30 5.48 -3.42
C SER A 36 14.15 6.12 -2.05
N ALA A 37 12.97 6.67 -1.71
CA ALA A 37 12.69 7.24 -0.40
C ALA A 37 12.34 6.18 0.66
N GLY A 38 11.92 4.99 0.23
CA GLY A 38 11.62 3.86 1.10
C GLY A 38 12.79 2.90 1.29
N SER A 39 12.63 2.03 2.27
CA SER A 39 13.57 0.95 2.62
C SER A 39 12.94 -0.45 2.58
N GLY A 40 11.62 -0.54 2.40
CA GLY A 40 10.88 -1.79 2.25
C GLY A 40 10.84 -2.31 0.81
N GLU A 41 9.99 -3.29 0.56
CA GLU A 41 9.80 -3.93 -0.75
C GLU A 41 9.12 -3.01 -1.77
N ALA A 42 8.36 -2.02 -1.31
CA ALA A 42 7.83 -0.93 -2.12
C ALA A 42 7.55 0.30 -1.24
N PHE A 43 7.52 1.49 -1.85
CA PHE A 43 7.27 2.75 -1.16
C PHE A 43 6.08 3.51 -1.75
N PHE A 44 5.13 3.92 -0.90
CA PHE A 44 4.00 4.75 -1.27
C PHE A 44 4.26 6.23 -0.94
N ALA A 45 4.72 6.99 -1.94
CA ALA A 45 5.02 8.42 -1.81
C ALA A 45 3.77 9.32 -1.67
N GLY A 46 2.56 8.77 -1.79
CA GLY A 46 1.30 9.51 -1.84
C GLY A 46 0.67 9.84 -0.49
N SER A 47 1.29 9.49 0.65
CA SER A 47 0.71 9.62 1.99
C SER A 47 0.33 11.07 2.39
N GLY A 48 0.85 12.08 1.69
CA GLY A 48 0.48 13.49 1.87
C GLY A 48 -0.69 13.99 1.02
N GLY A 49 -1.36 13.12 0.25
CA GLY A 49 -2.50 13.47 -0.60
C GLY A 49 -3.86 13.33 0.09
N ASP A 50 -4.93 13.66 -0.64
CA ASP A 50 -6.31 13.55 -0.14
C ASP A 50 -6.76 12.09 -0.01
N ASP A 51 -6.35 11.23 -0.96
CA ASP A 51 -6.66 9.79 -0.95
C ASP A 51 -5.50 8.99 -0.32
N GLN A 52 -5.84 8.10 0.62
CA GLN A 52 -4.85 7.29 1.32
C GLN A 52 -4.83 5.83 0.84
N LEU A 53 -3.66 5.19 0.89
CA LEU A 53 -3.53 3.77 0.50
C LEU A 53 -4.45 2.86 1.32
N VAL A 54 -4.60 3.15 2.61
CA VAL A 54 -5.47 2.37 3.51
C VAL A 54 -6.95 2.45 3.13
N GLU A 55 -7.42 3.61 2.66
CA GLU A 55 -8.80 3.82 2.19
C GLU A 55 -9.07 3.01 0.93
N ALA A 56 -8.14 3.02 -0.03
CA ALA A 56 -8.26 2.20 -1.24
C ALA A 56 -8.32 0.69 -0.95
N LEU A 57 -7.60 0.23 0.07
CA LEU A 57 -7.64 -1.18 0.49
C LEU A 57 -8.96 -1.51 1.22
N ASP A 58 -9.47 -0.61 2.06
CA ASP A 58 -10.73 -0.79 2.78
C ASP A 58 -11.93 -0.83 1.81
N ASP A 59 -12.02 0.15 0.91
CA ASP A 59 -13.10 0.29 -0.08
C ASP A 59 -13.18 -0.91 -1.04
N SER A 60 -12.06 -1.59 -1.29
CA SER A 60 -12.02 -2.78 -2.15
C SER A 60 -12.78 -3.97 -1.55
N GLY A 61 -12.91 -4.03 -0.22
CA GLY A 61 -13.44 -5.19 0.52
C GLY A 61 -12.55 -6.44 0.45
N HIS A 62 -11.38 -6.39 -0.20
CA HIS A 62 -10.48 -7.53 -0.38
C HIS A 62 -9.59 -7.80 0.83
N TRP A 63 -9.42 -6.80 1.69
CA TRP A 63 -8.49 -6.84 2.82
C TRP A 63 -9.24 -6.84 4.16
N HIS A 64 -8.55 -7.27 5.21
CA HIS A 64 -8.91 -6.99 6.59
C HIS A 64 -7.81 -6.10 7.17
N ILE A 65 -8.18 -4.96 7.73
CA ILE A 65 -7.25 -3.92 8.19
C ILE A 65 -7.27 -3.88 9.71
N ASP A 66 -6.12 -4.22 10.31
CA ASP A 66 -5.88 -4.02 11.73
C ASP A 66 -5.10 -2.72 11.92
N TRP A 67 -5.76 -1.73 12.53
CA TRP A 67 -5.12 -0.48 12.92
C TRP A 67 -4.27 -0.71 14.17
N ILE A 68 -2.96 -0.50 14.05
CA ILE A 68 -2.03 -0.60 15.18
C ILE A 68 -1.81 0.82 15.73
N GLU A 69 -1.64 0.95 17.05
CA GLU A 69 -1.50 2.24 17.73
C GLU A 69 -0.16 2.92 17.32
N GLY A 70 -0.19 3.64 16.19
CA GLY A 70 0.90 4.43 15.62
C GLY A 70 0.41 5.16 14.36
N ASP A 71 0.75 6.45 14.22
CA ASP A 71 0.39 7.22 13.03
C ASP A 71 1.06 6.59 11.79
N TYR A 72 0.29 6.31 10.74
CA TYR A 72 0.77 5.70 9.48
C TYR A 72 1.38 4.30 9.62
N TRP A 73 0.89 3.49 10.56
CA TRP A 73 1.28 2.09 10.71
C TRP A 73 0.05 1.16 10.74
N TRP A 74 0.00 0.18 9.85
CA TRP A 74 -1.05 -0.84 9.84
C TRP A 74 -0.56 -2.18 9.30
N LYS A 75 -1.34 -3.24 9.55
CA LYS A 75 -1.18 -4.55 8.90
C LYS A 75 -2.44 -4.92 8.14
N ALA A 76 -2.25 -5.58 7.00
CA ALA A 76 -3.33 -6.12 6.20
C ALA A 76 -3.06 -7.58 5.85
N THR A 77 -4.08 -8.42 6.01
CA THR A 77 -4.05 -9.84 5.61
C THR A 77 -4.94 -10.04 4.39
N ALA A 78 -4.38 -10.59 3.33
CA ALA A 78 -5.07 -10.91 2.09
C ALA A 78 -6.08 -12.05 2.32
N LYS A 79 -7.35 -11.84 1.95
CA LYS A 79 -8.39 -12.88 2.08
C LYS A 79 -8.21 -14.05 1.11
N SER A 80 -7.48 -13.84 0.01
CA SER A 80 -7.37 -14.83 -1.07
C SER A 80 -6.40 -15.97 -0.75
N ASP A 81 -5.28 -15.65 -0.09
CA ASP A 81 -4.18 -16.59 0.17
C ASP A 81 -3.60 -16.48 1.60
N GLY A 82 -4.09 -15.55 2.42
CA GLY A 82 -3.59 -15.31 3.77
C GLY A 82 -2.25 -14.57 3.84
N SER A 83 -1.72 -14.07 2.72
CA SER A 83 -0.47 -13.30 2.73
C SER A 83 -0.62 -11.99 3.51
N VAL A 84 0.44 -11.60 4.24
CA VAL A 84 0.41 -10.44 5.15
C VAL A 84 1.36 -9.36 4.68
N VAL A 85 0.90 -8.12 4.72
CA VAL A 85 1.70 -6.92 4.51
C VAL A 85 1.61 -6.02 5.74
N GLU A 86 2.74 -5.44 6.11
CA GLU A 86 2.83 -4.38 7.11
C GLU A 86 3.26 -3.08 6.42
N TYR A 87 2.52 -2.01 6.67
CA TYR A 87 2.83 -0.67 6.20
C TYR A 87 3.37 0.17 7.36
N ILE A 88 4.49 0.85 7.14
CA ILE A 88 5.11 1.75 8.12
C ILE A 88 5.58 3.00 7.38
N GLU A 89 4.95 4.15 7.63
CA GLU A 89 5.39 5.46 7.13
C GLU A 89 5.65 5.53 5.61
N GLY A 90 4.93 4.75 4.80
CA GLY A 90 5.11 4.69 3.33
C GLY A 90 5.72 3.39 2.84
N ASP A 91 6.50 2.70 3.67
CA ASP A 91 7.11 1.42 3.31
C ASP A 91 6.12 0.26 3.44
N LEU A 92 6.15 -0.66 2.48
CA LEU A 92 5.46 -1.95 2.55
C LEU A 92 6.47 -3.07 2.78
N TYR A 93 6.21 -3.88 3.82
CA TYR A 93 6.98 -5.08 4.14
C TYR A 93 6.11 -6.32 4.01
N ARG A 94 6.62 -7.34 3.32
CA ARG A 94 6.00 -8.67 3.38
C ARG A 94 6.30 -9.28 4.75
N ARG A 95 5.28 -9.86 5.37
CA ARG A 95 5.44 -10.59 6.63
C ARG A 95 5.11 -12.06 6.43
N ASP A 96 5.90 -12.90 7.07
CA ASP A 96 5.56 -14.31 7.21
C ASP A 96 4.39 -14.44 8.18
N VAL A 97 3.43 -15.31 7.84
CA VAL A 97 2.38 -15.73 8.77
C VAL A 97 3.04 -16.54 9.88
N ALA A 98 2.87 -16.08 11.14
CA ALA A 98 3.31 -16.81 12.33
C ALA A 98 2.52 -18.11 12.52
#